data_AF-A0A1B6HWQ2-F1
#
_entry.id   AF-A0A1B6HWQ2-F1
#
_cell.length_a   1.000
_cell.length_b   1.000
_cell.length_c   1.000
_cell.angle_alpha   90.00
_cell.angle_beta   90.00
_cell.angle_gamma   90.00
#
_symmetry.space_group_name_H-M   'P 1'
#
loop_
_entity.id
_entity.type
_entity.pdbx_description
1 polymer ?
#
loop_
_entity_poly.entity_id
_entity_poly.type
_entity_poly.pdbx_seq_one_letter_code
_entity_poly.pdbx_strand_id
1 'polypeptide(L)'
;QIALDRNMPDVAAGVCKVEGMKSLKRRRLGHALNWALQSQDSGFAAFLADKVLEFYAREGVLGSLDLLDNLGSCMLVCDRLTFLGKYCEFHQVYRSGELKKAAGLLVSLLASKICPKYFWLTLLTDALPLLETQDTPVFSYKDTCELIACLEELVMEGSDHPRSAPLSDDKNRLIRLALTKNLVRACVHDPSHCV
;
A
#
# COMPACT_ATOMS: atom_id res chain seq x y z
N GLN A 1 -17.81 5.79 -25.57
CA GLN A 1 -18.50 6.91 -26.23
C GLN A 1 -19.83 6.50 -26.85
N ILE A 2 -19.85 5.68 -27.91
CA ILE A 2 -21.10 5.32 -28.63
C ILE A 2 -22.26 4.82 -27.75
N ALA A 3 -21.99 3.99 -26.73
CA ALA A 3 -23.05 3.49 -25.83
C ALA A 3 -23.59 4.57 -24.86
N LEU A 4 -22.74 5.50 -24.42
CA LEU A 4 -23.13 6.64 -23.60
C LEU A 4 -23.93 7.65 -24.42
N ASP A 5 -23.50 7.91 -25.66
CA ASP A 5 -24.20 8.79 -26.60
C ASP A 5 -25.60 8.27 -26.98
N ARG A 6 -25.84 6.96 -26.79
CA ARG A 6 -27.13 6.29 -27.00
C ARG A 6 -27.93 6.04 -25.72
N ASN A 7 -27.53 6.64 -24.60
CA ASN A 7 -28.18 6.53 -23.29
C ASN A 7 -28.29 5.08 -22.78
N MET A 8 -27.24 4.27 -22.98
CA MET A 8 -27.15 2.87 -22.51
C MET A 8 -26.07 2.70 -21.42
N PRO A 9 -26.29 3.23 -20.21
CA PRO A 9 -25.28 3.24 -19.15
C PRO A 9 -24.86 1.83 -18.70
N ASP A 10 -25.80 0.87 -18.64
CA ASP A 10 -25.51 -0.50 -18.21
C ASP A 10 -24.57 -1.23 -19.17
N VAL A 11 -24.73 -1.00 -20.48
CA VAL A 11 -23.86 -1.56 -21.51
C VAL A 11 -22.48 -0.92 -21.44
N ALA A 12 -22.41 0.40 -21.23
CA ALA A 12 -21.13 1.09 -21.05
C ALA A 12 -20.38 0.56 -19.82
N ALA A 13 -21.06 0.37 -18.69
CA ALA A 13 -20.49 -0.20 -17.47
C ALA A 13 -20.00 -1.65 -17.69
N GLY A 14 -20.79 -2.48 -18.40
CA GLY A 14 -20.41 -3.84 -18.76
C GLY A 14 -19.14 -3.90 -19.62
N VAL A 15 -19.04 -3.04 -20.64
CA VAL A 15 -17.83 -2.95 -21.49
C VAL A 15 -16.61 -2.52 -20.67
N CYS A 16 -16.76 -1.52 -19.80
CA CYS A 16 -15.68 -1.06 -18.93
C CYS A 16 -15.17 -2.19 -18.01
N LYS A 17 -16.07 -3.00 -17.45
CA LYS A 17 -15.68 -4.16 -16.63
C LYS A 17 -14.89 -5.19 -17.42
N VAL A 18 -15.33 -5.52 -18.64
CA VAL A 18 -14.64 -6.48 -19.51
C VAL A 18 -13.25 -5.98 -19.91
N GLU A 19 -13.12 -4.73 -20.35
CA GLU A 19 -11.83 -4.16 -20.75
C GLU A 19 -10.88 -3.92 -19.57
N GLY A 20 -11.42 -3.59 -18.39
CA GLY A 20 -10.66 -3.54 -17.14
C GLY A 20 -10.05 -4.91 -16.81
N MET A 21 -10.86 -5.97 -16.83
CA MET A 21 -10.39 -7.34 -16.58
C MET A 21 -9.37 -7.82 -17.60
N LYS A 22 -9.57 -7.48 -18.88
CA LYS A 22 -8.63 -7.82 -19.97
C LYS A 22 -7.30 -7.07 -19.82
N SER A 23 -7.34 -5.81 -19.42
CA SER A 23 -6.13 -5.00 -19.16
C SER A 23 -5.37 -5.51 -17.93
N LEU A 24 -6.08 -5.92 -16.88
CA LEU A 24 -5.49 -6.57 -15.70
C LEU A 24 -4.75 -7.86 -16.09
N LYS A 25 -5.38 -8.75 -16.87
CA LYS A 25 -4.75 -9.98 -17.38
C LYS A 25 -3.48 -9.72 -18.21
N ARG A 26 -3.43 -8.58 -18.91
CA ARG A 26 -2.28 -8.13 -19.71
C ARG A 26 -1.23 -7.38 -18.89
N ARG A 27 -1.36 -7.32 -17.56
CA ARG A 27 -0.47 -6.58 -16.64
C ARG A 27 -0.38 -5.07 -16.91
N ARG A 28 -1.38 -4.50 -17.58
CA ARG A 28 -1.51 -3.05 -17.80
C ARG A 28 -2.36 -2.45 -16.67
N LEU A 29 -1.77 -2.31 -15.50
CA LEU A 29 -2.47 -1.98 -14.25
C LEU A 29 -3.13 -0.60 -14.30
N GLY A 30 -2.41 0.45 -14.73
CA GLY A 30 -2.98 1.80 -14.88
C GLY A 30 -4.18 1.84 -15.83
N HIS A 31 -4.10 1.11 -16.95
CA HIS A 31 -5.22 0.99 -17.89
C HIS A 31 -6.42 0.25 -17.27
N ALA A 32 -6.19 -0.81 -16.49
CA ALA A 32 -7.27 -1.51 -15.81
C ALA A 32 -8.01 -0.59 -14.84
N LEU A 33 -7.28 0.22 -14.07
CA LEU A 33 -7.88 1.21 -13.16
C LEU A 33 -8.65 2.30 -13.90
N ASN A 34 -8.13 2.78 -15.04
CA ASN A 34 -8.86 3.75 -15.88
C ASN A 34 -10.23 3.24 -16.32
N TRP A 35 -10.31 1.97 -16.76
CA TRP A 35 -11.59 1.34 -17.08
C TRP A 35 -12.50 1.20 -15.86
N ALA A 36 -11.93 0.97 -14.67
CA ALA A 36 -12.70 0.92 -13.43
C ALA A 36 -13.44 2.24 -13.16
N LEU A 37 -12.76 3.37 -13.35
CA LEU A 37 -13.36 4.69 -13.16
C LEU A 37 -14.47 4.97 -14.15
N GLN A 38 -14.23 4.62 -15.41
CA GLN A 38 -15.21 4.81 -16.47
C GLN A 38 -16.48 3.98 -16.22
N SER A 39 -16.38 2.88 -15.48
CA SER A 39 -17.54 2.09 -15.06
C SER A 39 -18.39 2.76 -13.97
N GLN A 40 -17.89 3.82 -13.31
CA GLN A 40 -18.52 4.49 -12.17
C GLN A 40 -18.92 3.53 -11.03
N ASP A 41 -18.24 2.39 -10.93
CA ASP A 41 -18.50 1.34 -9.96
C ASP A 41 -17.34 1.29 -8.94
N SER A 42 -17.58 1.84 -7.76
CA SER A 42 -16.59 1.90 -6.67
C SER A 42 -16.21 0.51 -6.15
N GLY A 43 -17.11 -0.48 -6.23
CA GLY A 43 -16.85 -1.86 -5.86
C GLY A 43 -15.90 -2.54 -6.85
N PHE A 44 -16.13 -2.32 -8.16
CA PHE A 44 -15.22 -2.81 -9.20
C PHE A 44 -13.84 -2.13 -9.13
N ALA A 45 -13.81 -0.83 -8.86
CA ALA A 45 -12.57 -0.09 -8.60
C ALA A 45 -11.79 -0.66 -7.40
N ALA A 46 -12.46 -0.90 -6.27
CA ALA A 46 -11.85 -1.52 -5.10
C ALA A 46 -11.33 -2.93 -5.41
N PHE A 47 -12.10 -3.74 -6.14
CA PHE A 47 -11.70 -5.08 -6.57
C PHE A 47 -10.42 -5.05 -7.42
N LEU A 48 -10.33 -4.16 -8.41
CA LEU A 48 -9.13 -4.06 -9.25
C LEU A 48 -7.92 -3.56 -8.47
N ALA A 49 -8.11 -2.60 -7.56
CA ALA A 49 -7.04 -2.12 -6.71
C ALA A 49 -6.54 -3.22 -5.74
N ASP A 50 -7.43 -4.05 -5.20
CA ASP A 50 -7.05 -5.25 -4.45
C ASP A 50 -6.19 -6.21 -5.30
N LYS A 51 -6.55 -6.44 -6.57
CA LYS A 51 -5.77 -7.29 -7.46
C LYS A 51 -4.37 -6.74 -7.74
N VAL A 52 -4.22 -5.42 -7.80
CA VAL A 52 -2.92 -4.75 -7.92
C VAL A 52 -2.07 -4.97 -6.66
N LEU A 53 -2.66 -4.80 -5.48
CA LEU A 53 -1.96 -5.00 -4.20
C LEU A 53 -1.55 -6.46 -4.00
N GLU A 54 -2.44 -7.41 -4.32
CA GLU A 54 -2.13 -8.85 -4.30
C GLU A 54 -0.96 -9.18 -5.23
N PHE A 55 -0.93 -8.59 -6.43
CA PHE A 55 0.16 -8.77 -7.37
C PHE A 55 1.48 -8.26 -6.79
N TYR A 56 1.48 -7.08 -6.19
CA TYR A 56 2.67 -6.54 -5.53
C TYR A 56 3.14 -7.42 -4.37
N ALA A 57 2.23 -7.82 -3.47
CA ALA A 57 2.59 -8.62 -2.30
C ALA A 57 3.24 -9.97 -2.68
N ARG A 58 2.91 -10.49 -3.87
CA ARG A 58 3.47 -11.73 -4.40
C ARG A 58 4.79 -11.54 -5.14
N GLU A 59 4.88 -10.53 -6.00
CA GLU A 59 5.99 -10.38 -6.96
C GLU A 59 7.02 -9.32 -6.54
N GLY A 60 6.69 -8.45 -5.57
CA GLY A 60 7.54 -7.34 -5.11
C GLY A 60 7.72 -6.21 -6.12
N VAL A 61 6.96 -6.21 -7.23
CA VAL A 61 7.11 -5.23 -8.31
C VAL A 61 5.78 -4.51 -8.55
N LEU A 62 5.78 -3.19 -8.34
CA LEU A 62 4.73 -2.32 -8.88
C LEU A 62 5.05 -2.01 -10.34
N GLY A 63 4.13 -2.34 -11.24
CA GLY A 63 4.23 -1.94 -12.65
C GLY A 63 4.33 -0.41 -12.79
N SER A 64 5.09 0.04 -13.79
CA SER A 64 5.62 1.38 -14.04
C SER A 64 4.64 2.57 -14.00
N LEU A 65 5.21 3.79 -14.07
CA LEU A 65 4.65 5.14 -14.17
C LEU A 65 3.16 5.27 -14.54
N ASP A 66 2.68 4.52 -15.54
CA ASP A 66 1.28 4.42 -15.94
C ASP A 66 0.32 4.30 -14.76
N LEU A 67 0.69 3.60 -13.68
CA LEU A 67 -0.19 3.45 -12.52
C LEU A 67 -0.42 4.80 -11.82
N LEU A 68 0.65 5.55 -11.55
CA LEU A 68 0.61 6.84 -10.84
C LEU A 68 0.00 7.95 -11.70
N ASP A 69 0.38 8.03 -12.97
CA ASP A 69 -0.13 9.03 -13.92
C ASP A 69 -1.66 8.92 -14.07
N ASN A 70 -2.19 7.70 -13.93
CA ASN A 70 -3.61 7.40 -14.04
C ASN A 70 -4.34 7.31 -12.69
N LEU A 71 -3.66 7.48 -11.55
CA LEU A 71 -4.28 7.40 -10.21
C LEU A 71 -4.76 8.77 -9.70
N GLY A 72 -4.19 9.88 -10.19
CA GLY A 72 -4.45 11.23 -9.67
C GLY A 72 -5.93 11.62 -9.64
N SER A 73 -6.70 11.28 -10.68
CA SER A 73 -8.15 11.53 -10.77
C SER A 73 -9.03 10.53 -9.98
N CYS A 74 -8.42 9.57 -9.30
CA CYS A 74 -9.05 8.27 -8.97
C CYS A 74 -9.00 7.96 -7.49
N MET A 75 -8.03 8.56 -6.78
CA MET A 75 -7.82 8.31 -5.36
C MET A 75 -9.05 8.64 -4.52
N LEU A 76 -9.93 9.55 -4.95
CA LEU A 76 -11.12 9.95 -4.17
C LEU A 76 -12.35 9.04 -4.37
N VAL A 77 -12.26 8.00 -5.21
CA VAL A 77 -13.42 7.13 -5.52
C VAL A 77 -13.70 6.14 -4.40
N CYS A 78 -12.66 5.57 -3.79
CA CYS A 78 -12.79 4.68 -2.64
C CYS A 78 -11.48 4.57 -1.87
N ASP A 79 -11.56 4.23 -0.58
CA ASP A 79 -10.40 4.11 0.33
C ASP A 79 -9.31 3.19 -0.21
N ARG A 80 -9.72 2.15 -0.96
CA ARG A 80 -8.78 1.21 -1.59
C ARG A 80 -7.90 1.87 -2.63
N LEU A 81 -8.47 2.74 -3.46
CA LEU A 81 -7.73 3.51 -4.45
C LEU A 81 -6.92 4.62 -3.80
N THR A 82 -7.44 5.25 -2.75
CA THR A 82 -6.66 6.19 -1.91
C THR A 82 -5.40 5.53 -1.40
N PHE A 83 -5.55 4.35 -0.78
CA PHE A 83 -4.44 3.56 -0.25
C PHE A 83 -3.44 3.20 -1.35
N LEU A 84 -3.91 2.61 -2.46
CA LEU A 84 -3.03 2.22 -3.56
C LEU A 84 -2.25 3.42 -4.12
N GLY A 85 -2.91 4.56 -4.28
CA GLY A 85 -2.30 5.80 -4.71
C GLY A 85 -1.19 6.28 -3.79
N LYS A 86 -1.48 6.38 -2.50
CA LYS A 86 -0.52 6.78 -1.47
C LYS A 86 0.63 5.80 -1.32
N TYR A 87 0.36 4.51 -1.49
CA TYR A 87 1.37 3.47 -1.48
C TYR A 87 2.30 3.53 -2.70
N CYS A 88 1.79 3.88 -3.88
CA CYS A 88 2.63 4.14 -5.03
C CYS A 88 3.47 5.41 -4.85
N GLU A 89 2.91 6.46 -4.24
CA GLU A 89 3.63 7.69 -3.87
C GLU A 89 4.79 7.39 -2.92
N PHE A 90 4.57 6.53 -1.91
CA PHE A 90 5.64 6.04 -1.03
C PHE A 90 6.82 5.45 -1.83
N HIS A 91 6.56 4.55 -2.78
CA HIS A 91 7.62 3.96 -3.61
C HIS A 91 8.33 4.97 -4.50
N GLN A 92 7.62 5.98 -5.00
CA GLN A 92 8.23 7.06 -5.79
C GLN A 92 9.18 7.90 -4.93
N VAL A 93 8.74 8.32 -3.74
CA VAL A 93 9.52 9.10 -2.79
C VAL A 93 10.71 8.29 -2.24
N TYR A 94 10.52 6.99 -2.00
CA TYR A 94 11.59 6.09 -1.61
C TYR A 94 12.69 6.04 -2.69
N ARG A 95 12.30 5.88 -3.96
CA ARG A 95 13.24 5.87 -5.10
C ARG A 95 13.92 7.22 -5.36
N SER A 96 13.31 8.35 -4.98
CA SER A 96 13.96 9.66 -5.07
C SER A 96 15.00 9.90 -3.97
N GLY A 97 15.10 9.00 -2.98
CA GLY A 97 16.04 9.13 -1.85
C GLY A 97 15.52 9.99 -0.71
N GLU A 98 14.27 10.46 -0.77
CA GLU A 98 13.62 11.23 0.30
C GLU A 98 13.15 10.32 1.45
N LEU A 99 14.08 9.61 2.11
CA LEU A 99 13.78 8.51 3.04
C LEU A 99 12.85 8.92 4.19
N LYS A 100 13.04 10.09 4.80
CA LYS A 100 12.19 10.58 5.91
C LYS A 100 10.75 10.81 5.48
N LYS A 101 10.55 11.33 4.26
CA LYS A 101 9.22 11.55 3.70
C LYS A 101 8.56 10.21 3.34
N ALA A 102 9.32 9.27 2.79
CA ALA A 102 8.83 7.92 2.53
C ALA A 102 8.40 7.22 3.83
N ALA A 103 9.20 7.31 4.89
CA ALA A 103 8.86 6.77 6.21
C ALA A 103 7.57 7.39 6.78
N GLY A 104 7.44 8.71 6.72
CA GLY A 104 6.21 9.40 7.16
C GLY A 104 4.98 8.97 6.38
N LEU A 105 5.09 8.80 5.06
CA LEU A 105 3.99 8.26 4.23
C LEU A 105 3.63 6.84 4.65
N LEU A 106 4.61 5.96 4.86
CA LEU A 106 4.39 4.56 5.27
C LEU A 106 3.68 4.48 6.63
N VAL A 107 4.13 5.24 7.62
CA VAL A 107 3.48 5.32 8.95
C VAL A 107 2.07 5.84 8.80
N SER A 108 1.85 6.90 8.01
CA SER A 108 0.52 7.44 7.78
C SER A 108 -0.42 6.43 7.13
N LEU A 109 0.09 5.56 6.24
CA LEU A 109 -0.69 4.50 5.60
C LEU A 109 -1.13 3.44 6.59
N LEU A 110 -0.29 3.04 7.55
CA LEU A 110 -0.64 2.07 8.60
C LEU A 110 -1.55 2.68 9.68
N ALA A 111 -1.24 3.89 10.13
CA ALA A 111 -2.00 4.59 11.16
C ALA A 111 -3.38 5.03 10.66
N SER A 112 -3.50 5.31 9.35
CA SER A 112 -4.79 5.56 8.73
C SER A 112 -5.55 4.25 8.51
N LYS A 113 -6.85 4.26 8.83
CA LYS A 113 -7.73 3.09 8.66
C LYS A 113 -8.01 2.72 7.19
N ILE A 114 -7.28 3.28 6.23
CA ILE A 114 -7.44 3.02 4.79
C ILE A 114 -6.63 1.81 4.33
N CYS A 115 -5.55 1.45 5.05
CA CYS A 115 -4.75 0.29 4.71
C CYS A 115 -5.47 -1.01 5.10
N PRO A 116 -5.74 -1.92 4.16
CA PRO A 116 -6.26 -3.24 4.51
C PRO A 116 -5.37 -4.00 5.48
N LYS A 117 -5.97 -4.58 6.53
CA LYS A 117 -5.26 -5.49 7.46
C LYS A 117 -4.46 -6.58 6.75
N TYR A 118 -5.00 -7.18 5.68
CA TYR A 118 -4.30 -8.24 4.94
C TYR A 118 -2.96 -7.80 4.30
N PHE A 119 -2.76 -6.49 4.10
CA PHE A 119 -1.56 -5.94 3.46
C PHE A 119 -0.56 -5.36 4.48
N TRP A 120 -0.94 -5.24 5.76
CA TRP A 120 -0.07 -4.64 6.78
C TRP A 120 1.29 -5.34 6.85
N LEU A 121 1.32 -6.68 6.76
CA LEU A 121 2.59 -7.42 6.77
C LEU A 121 3.50 -7.05 5.59
N THR A 122 2.93 -6.83 4.41
CA THR A 122 3.68 -6.37 3.23
C THR A 122 4.27 -4.99 3.50
N LEU A 123 3.44 -4.07 3.99
CA LEU A 123 3.86 -2.70 4.30
C LEU A 123 4.93 -2.64 5.40
N LEU A 124 4.83 -3.46 6.44
CA LEU A 124 5.86 -3.63 7.48
C LEU A 124 7.14 -4.25 6.91
N THR A 125 7.03 -5.17 5.94
CA THR A 125 8.20 -5.73 5.24
C THR A 125 8.89 -4.64 4.41
N ASP A 126 8.14 -3.79 3.72
CA ASP A 126 8.68 -2.68 2.92
C ASP A 126 9.32 -1.57 3.78
N ALA A 127 9.01 -1.53 5.09
CA ALA A 127 9.66 -0.62 6.03
C ALA A 127 11.06 -1.10 6.45
N LEU A 128 11.41 -2.38 6.26
CA LEU A 128 12.68 -2.96 6.71
C LEU A 128 13.91 -2.19 6.19
N PRO A 129 14.05 -1.84 4.89
CA PRO A 129 15.21 -1.11 4.41
C PRO A 129 15.36 0.26 5.08
N LEU A 130 14.24 0.94 5.34
CA LEU A 130 14.21 2.23 6.03
C LEU A 130 14.60 2.10 7.51
N LEU A 131 14.11 1.05 8.18
CA LEU A 131 14.45 0.71 9.57
C LEU A 131 15.92 0.35 9.73
N GLU A 132 16.57 -0.22 8.73
CA GLU A 132 17.96 -0.66 8.83
C GLU A 132 19.00 0.44 8.56
N THR A 133 18.57 1.63 8.12
CA THR A 133 19.45 2.79 7.89
C THR A 133 20.32 3.11 9.12
N GLN A 134 21.66 3.09 8.96
CA GLN A 134 22.58 3.09 10.10
C GLN A 134 22.88 4.48 10.68
N ASP A 135 23.00 5.51 9.85
CA ASP A 135 23.58 6.80 10.27
C ASP A 135 22.61 7.64 11.11
N THR A 136 21.39 7.82 10.63
CA THR A 136 20.35 8.59 11.31
C THR A 136 19.03 7.84 11.25
N PRO A 137 18.29 7.73 12.36
CA PRO A 137 17.01 7.06 12.36
C PRO A 137 16.04 7.79 11.42
N VAL A 138 15.51 7.05 10.44
CA VAL A 138 14.54 7.59 9.48
C VAL A 138 13.15 7.67 10.11
N PHE A 139 12.80 6.65 10.90
CA PHE A 139 11.59 6.64 11.74
C PHE A 139 11.92 7.19 13.12
N SER A 140 11.06 8.07 13.63
CA SER A 140 11.16 8.56 15.01
C SER A 140 10.80 7.48 16.04
N TYR A 141 11.01 7.79 17.32
CA TYR A 141 10.56 6.92 18.42
C TYR A 141 9.06 6.63 18.30
N LYS A 142 8.25 7.67 18.11
CA LYS A 142 6.78 7.55 17.97
C LYS A 142 6.41 6.72 16.77
N ASP A 143 7.00 6.98 15.61
CA ASP A 143 6.76 6.19 14.40
C ASP A 143 7.06 4.70 14.63
N THR A 144 8.17 4.41 15.30
CA THR A 144 8.57 3.03 15.59
C THR A 144 7.59 2.35 16.56
N CYS A 145 7.09 3.06 17.56
CA CYS A 145 6.05 2.56 18.46
C CYS A 145 4.75 2.22 17.70
N GLU A 146 4.32 3.07 16.77
CA GLU A 146 3.14 2.79 15.93
C GLU A 146 3.34 1.51 15.09
N LEU A 147 4.52 1.35 14.47
CA LEU A 147 4.83 0.14 13.70
C LEU A 147 4.88 -1.13 14.57
N ILE A 148 5.39 -1.03 15.81
CA ILE A 148 5.38 -2.12 16.79
C ILE A 148 3.93 -2.51 17.13
N ALA A 149 3.07 -1.53 17.43
CA ALA A 149 1.66 -1.78 17.74
C ALA A 149 0.93 -2.49 16.59
N CYS A 150 1.16 -2.05 15.33
CA CYS A 150 0.60 -2.72 14.15
C CYS A 150 1.08 -4.17 14.01
N LEU A 151 2.35 -4.45 14.30
CA LEU A 151 2.88 -5.82 14.26
C LEU A 151 2.29 -6.70 15.36
N GLU A 152 2.09 -6.15 16.56
CA GLU A 152 1.48 -6.87 17.68
C GLU A 152 0.02 -7.20 17.40
N GLU A 153 -0.74 -6.27 16.83
CA GLU A 153 -2.12 -6.53 16.39
C GLU A 153 -2.17 -7.68 15.37
N LEU A 154 -1.27 -7.69 14.37
CA LEU A 154 -1.18 -8.80 13.41
C LEU A 154 -0.86 -10.15 14.05
N VAL A 155 0.00 -10.16 15.07
CA VAL A 155 0.39 -11.40 15.77
C VAL A 155 -0.75 -11.91 16.65
N MET A 156 -1.50 -11.02 17.32
CA MET A 156 -2.60 -11.40 18.20
C MET A 156 -3.84 -11.87 17.44
N GLU A 157 -4.23 -11.16 16.38
CA GLU A 157 -5.43 -11.50 15.64
C GLU A 157 -5.25 -12.74 14.77
N GLY A 158 -4.00 -13.10 14.46
CA GLY A 158 -3.73 -14.04 13.40
C GLY A 158 -4.21 -13.48 12.05
N SER A 159 -3.73 -14.06 10.97
CA SER A 159 -4.16 -13.64 9.65
C SER A 159 -5.03 -14.70 9.00
N ASP A 160 -6.28 -14.81 9.43
CA ASP A 160 -7.26 -15.71 8.83
C ASP A 160 -7.76 -15.22 7.45
N HIS A 161 -7.33 -14.04 7.02
CA HIS A 161 -7.75 -13.49 5.74
C HIS A 161 -7.04 -14.26 4.57
N PRO A 162 -7.77 -14.84 3.59
CA PRO A 162 -7.21 -15.69 2.53
C PRO A 162 -6.13 -15.03 1.65
N ARG A 163 -6.17 -13.69 1.55
CA ARG A 163 -5.25 -12.85 0.77
C ARG A 163 -3.98 -12.43 1.48
N SER A 164 -3.89 -12.61 2.80
CA SER A 164 -2.73 -12.13 3.53
C SER A 164 -1.53 -13.03 3.29
N ALA A 165 -0.34 -12.43 3.28
CA ALA A 165 0.88 -13.20 3.36
C ALA A 165 0.96 -13.90 4.73
N PRO A 166 1.38 -15.17 4.79
CA PRO A 166 1.57 -15.85 6.06
C PRO A 166 2.69 -15.16 6.84
N LEU A 167 2.41 -14.80 8.09
CA LEU A 167 3.43 -14.31 9.01
C LEU A 167 4.23 -15.51 9.53
N SER A 168 5.38 -15.80 8.91
CA SER A 168 6.29 -16.80 9.45
C SER A 168 6.98 -16.27 10.71
N ASP A 169 7.38 -17.19 11.60
CA ASP A 169 8.13 -16.84 12.81
C ASP A 169 9.44 -16.11 12.47
N ASP A 170 10.15 -16.54 11.42
CA ASP A 170 11.36 -15.87 10.94
C ASP A 170 11.10 -14.42 10.48
N LYS A 171 10.01 -14.19 9.72
CA LYS A 171 9.65 -12.84 9.28
C LYS A 171 9.25 -11.96 10.46
N ASN A 172 8.49 -12.50 11.41
CA ASN A 172 8.12 -11.80 12.64
C ASN A 172 9.38 -11.38 13.43
N ARG A 173 10.31 -12.32 13.63
CA ARG A 173 11.59 -12.06 14.32
C ARG A 173 12.41 -10.99 13.61
N LEU A 174 12.49 -11.04 12.28
CA LEU A 174 13.22 -10.05 11.48
C LEU A 174 12.65 -8.65 11.66
N ILE A 175 11.33 -8.49 11.52
CA ILE A 175 10.65 -7.20 11.67
C ILE A 175 10.81 -6.67 13.10
N ARG A 176 10.61 -7.52 14.12
CA ARG A 176 10.83 -7.13 15.52
C ARG A 176 12.26 -6.65 15.75
N LEU A 177 13.25 -7.37 15.24
CA LEU A 177 14.65 -6.99 15.40
C LEU A 177 14.95 -5.62 14.76
N ALA A 178 14.46 -5.38 13.54
CA ALA A 178 14.64 -4.10 12.85
C ALA A 178 13.97 -2.94 13.60
N LEU A 179 12.74 -3.15 14.09
CA LEU A 179 12.01 -2.17 14.90
C LEU A 179 12.74 -1.85 16.20
N THR A 180 13.17 -2.87 16.97
CA THR A 180 13.91 -2.66 18.22
C THR A 180 15.22 -1.90 17.99
N LYS A 181 15.97 -2.25 16.93
CA LYS A 181 17.21 -1.52 16.57
C LYS A 181 16.94 -0.06 16.21
N ASN A 182 15.87 0.22 15.46
CA ASN A 182 15.50 1.60 15.15
C ASN A 182 15.05 2.35 16.42
N LEU A 183 14.27 1.73 17.28
CA LEU A 183 13.79 2.32 18.54
C LEU A 183 14.96 2.76 19.43
N VAL A 184 15.96 1.90 19.60
CA VAL A 184 17.18 2.22 20.36
C VAL A 184 17.92 3.39 19.75
N ARG A 185 18.11 3.41 18.43
CA ARG A 185 18.78 4.53 17.73
C ARG A 185 17.99 5.84 17.85
N ALA A 186 16.67 5.78 17.70
CA ALA A 186 15.79 6.93 17.86
C ALA A 186 15.85 7.49 19.29
N CYS A 187 15.88 6.63 20.31
CA CYS A 187 16.05 7.04 21.71
C CYS A 187 17.37 7.75 21.98
N VAL A 188 18.47 7.25 21.42
CA VAL A 188 19.79 7.86 21.60
C VAL A 188 19.86 9.23 20.91
N HIS A 189 19.21 9.37 19.75
CA HIS A 189 19.20 10.61 18.99
C HIS A 189 18.25 11.67 19.58
N ASP A 190 17.15 11.26 20.22
CA ASP A 190 16.23 12.15 20.91
C ASP A 190 15.80 11.56 22.27
N PRO A 191 16.56 11.84 23.35
CA PRO A 191 16.31 11.26 24.67
C PRO A 191 15.02 11.73 25.33
N SER A 192 14.39 12.80 24.82
CA SER A 192 13.19 13.41 25.40
C SER A 192 11.97 12.48 25.43
N HIS A 193 12.01 11.37 24.68
CA HIS A 193 10.95 10.38 24.59
C HIS A 193 11.23 9.07 25.35
N CYS A 194 12.41 8.93 25.99
CA CYS A 194 12.84 7.68 26.62
C CYS A 194 12.96 7.77 28.15
N VAL A 195 12.45 8.84 28.74
CA VAL A 195 12.36 9.08 30.20
C VAL A 195 10.91 9.13 30.64
#